data_AF-U2W958-F1
#
_entry.id   AF-U2W958-F1
#
_cell.length_a   1.000
_cell.length_b   1.000
_cell.length_c   1.000
_cell.angle_alpha   90.00
_cell.angle_beta   90.00
_cell.angle_gamma   90.00
#
_symmetry.space_group_name_H-M   'P 1'
#
loop_
_entity.id
_entity.type
_entity.pdbx_description
1 polymer ?
#
loop_
_entity_poly.entity_id
_entity_poly.type
_entity_poly.pdbx_seq_one_letter_code
_entity_poly.pdbx_strand_id
1 'polypeptide(L)'
;MRYGNPSIAEGLESLRADGCTQISVISLYPQYSASTTASVNDEVFRCLLKMRWQPALRTAGPWHDHPSYIDALTKSVKKHISKLDWKPDYLIASFHGLPVAYFEKGDPYHCHCAKTARLLREKLGMSEDNFKLTFQSRFGPSKWLEPYTETTLRELGEAGYKNIAVITPGFISDCVETLEEIAIEARETFIEAGGENFTTVPCLNSSPESVKLLAQLAHAELAGWIA
;
A
#
# COMPACT_ATOMS: atom_id res chain seq x y z
N MET A 1 -3.69 9.09 13.90
CA MET A 1 -3.16 9.49 12.57
C MET A 1 -1.87 10.27 12.74
N ARG A 2 -0.91 10.11 11.83
CA ARG A 2 0.39 10.82 11.91
C ARG A 2 0.25 12.33 11.69
N TYR A 3 -0.61 12.72 10.75
CA TYR A 3 -0.83 14.11 10.31
C TYR A 3 -2.32 14.51 10.31
N GLY A 4 -3.15 13.84 11.11
CA GLY A 4 -4.59 14.09 11.14
C GLY A 4 -5.20 13.78 12.50
N ASN A 5 -6.53 13.87 12.58
CA ASN A 5 -7.30 13.63 13.80
C ASN A 5 -8.05 12.29 13.71
N PRO A 6 -8.10 11.49 14.79
CA PRO A 6 -7.38 11.69 16.06
C PRO A 6 -5.86 11.54 15.87
N SER A 7 -5.07 12.28 16.65
CA SER A 7 -3.60 12.23 16.62
C SER A 7 -3.05 10.96 17.30
N ILE A 8 -1.76 10.65 17.07
CA ILE A 8 -1.09 9.53 17.77
C ILE A 8 -1.08 9.76 19.29
N ALA A 9 -0.83 10.98 19.74
CA ALA A 9 -0.82 11.32 21.16
C ALA A 9 -2.18 11.07 21.83
N GLU A 10 -3.27 11.53 21.19
CA GLU A 10 -4.64 11.30 21.70
C GLU A 10 -4.98 9.82 21.71
N GLY A 11 -4.60 9.06 20.67
CA GLY A 11 -4.83 7.62 20.63
C GLY A 11 -4.11 6.87 21.77
N LEU A 12 -2.84 7.21 22.02
CA LEU A 12 -2.07 6.61 23.13
C LEU A 12 -2.66 6.98 24.49
N GLU A 13 -3.08 8.24 24.68
CA GLU A 13 -3.65 8.68 25.95
C GLU A 13 -5.02 8.05 26.20
N SER A 14 -5.85 7.91 25.16
CA SER A 14 -7.14 7.20 25.26
C SER A 14 -6.95 5.75 25.73
N LEU A 15 -6.02 5.01 25.12
CA LEU A 15 -5.74 3.62 25.53
C LEU A 15 -5.26 3.54 26.98
N ARG A 16 -4.44 4.50 27.42
CA ARG A 16 -3.96 4.56 28.82
C ARG A 16 -5.07 4.93 29.80
N ALA A 17 -5.95 5.86 29.43
CA ALA A 17 -7.13 6.21 30.21
C ALA A 17 -8.07 5.00 30.41
N ASP A 18 -8.13 4.11 29.41
CA ASP A 18 -8.86 2.84 29.48
C ASP A 18 -8.11 1.74 30.27
N GLY A 19 -6.94 2.06 30.85
CA GLY A 19 -6.16 1.14 31.68
C GLY A 19 -5.20 0.22 30.91
N CYS A 20 -4.98 0.44 29.62
CA CYS A 20 -4.05 -0.37 28.83
C CYS A 20 -2.60 -0.13 29.27
N THR A 21 -1.94 -1.17 29.77
CA THR A 21 -0.51 -1.16 30.15
C THR A 21 0.41 -1.78 29.09
N GLN A 22 -0.17 -2.39 28.05
CA GLN A 22 0.53 -3.03 26.93
C GLN A 22 -0.12 -2.55 25.63
N ILE A 23 0.67 -1.96 24.73
CA ILE A 23 0.18 -1.36 23.49
C ILE A 23 0.99 -1.90 22.32
N SER A 24 0.29 -2.41 21.30
CA SER A 24 0.90 -2.79 20.02
C SER A 24 0.55 -1.76 18.94
N VAL A 25 1.57 -1.31 18.23
CA VAL A 25 1.45 -0.34 17.13
C VAL A 25 1.62 -1.08 15.82
N ILE A 26 0.53 -1.17 15.06
CA ILE A 26 0.49 -1.81 13.76
C ILE A 26 0.32 -0.74 12.70
N SER A 27 1.34 -0.58 11.87
CA SER A 27 1.29 0.33 10.73
C SER A 27 0.34 -0.22 9.66
N LEU A 28 -0.55 0.63 9.13
CA LEU A 28 -1.43 0.28 8.01
C LEU A 28 -0.72 0.35 6.64
N TYR A 29 0.57 0.67 6.62
CA TYR A 29 1.42 0.56 5.43
C TYR A 29 1.99 -0.87 5.37
N PRO A 30 1.67 -1.69 4.35
CA PRO A 30 2.21 -3.05 4.24
C PRO A 30 3.73 -3.05 4.08
N GLN A 31 4.25 -2.15 3.25
CA GLN A 31 5.67 -1.98 2.96
C GLN A 31 6.26 -0.96 3.94
N TYR A 32 7.32 -1.36 4.65
CA TYR A 32 8.07 -0.43 5.49
C TYR A 32 8.78 0.65 4.63
N SER A 33 8.69 1.90 5.07
CA SER A 33 9.59 3.00 4.68
C SER A 33 9.90 3.88 5.88
N ALA A 34 11.08 4.51 5.87
CA ALA A 34 11.46 5.58 6.77
C ALA A 34 10.46 6.76 6.73
N SER A 35 9.89 7.04 5.55
CA SER A 35 8.94 8.14 5.34
C SER A 35 7.53 7.86 5.90
N THR A 36 7.18 6.59 6.16
CA THR A 36 5.84 6.17 6.58
C THR A 36 5.87 5.49 7.95
N THR A 37 6.16 4.19 7.98
CA THR A 37 6.14 3.36 9.20
C THR A 37 7.14 3.88 10.24
N ALA A 38 8.35 4.28 9.84
CA ALA A 38 9.29 4.85 10.81
C ALA A 38 8.82 6.20 11.36
N SER A 39 8.29 7.09 10.52
CA SER A 39 7.72 8.38 10.97
C SER A 39 6.59 8.20 11.99
N VAL A 40 5.75 7.15 11.84
CA VAL A 40 4.74 6.77 12.84
C VAL A 40 5.40 6.32 14.14
N ASN A 41 6.37 5.43 14.06
CA ASN A 41 7.09 4.92 15.24
C ASN A 41 7.82 6.05 15.98
N ASP A 42 8.50 6.95 15.25
CA ASP A 42 9.17 8.13 15.80
C ASP A 42 8.21 9.03 16.59
N GLU A 43 6.99 9.22 16.09
CA GLU A 43 5.96 9.99 16.81
C GLU A 43 5.48 9.26 18.07
N VAL A 44 5.26 7.95 17.99
CA VAL A 44 4.89 7.13 19.16
C VAL A 44 5.97 7.27 20.24
N PHE A 45 7.24 7.06 19.91
CA PHE A 45 8.33 7.19 20.86
C PHE A 45 8.45 8.61 21.41
N ARG A 46 8.25 9.64 20.57
CA ARG A 46 8.22 11.04 21.03
C ARG A 46 7.11 11.31 22.04
N CYS A 47 5.95 10.68 21.89
CA CYS A 47 4.87 10.75 22.86
C CYS A 47 5.28 10.06 24.18
N LEU A 48 5.88 8.87 24.10
CA LEU A 48 6.33 8.12 25.28
C LEU A 48 7.40 8.86 26.09
N LEU A 49 8.31 9.61 25.44
CA LEU A 49 9.32 10.43 26.13
C LEU A 49 8.72 11.46 27.12
N LYS A 50 7.46 11.85 26.92
CA LYS A 50 6.75 12.79 27.80
C LYS A 50 6.08 12.11 29.00
N MET A 51 6.07 10.78 29.04
CA MET A 51 5.36 9.99 30.06
C MET A 51 6.33 9.50 31.13
N ARG A 52 6.00 9.74 32.41
CA ARG A 52 6.76 9.16 33.54
C ARG A 52 6.55 7.67 33.69
N TRP A 53 5.33 7.18 33.42
CA TRP A 53 4.98 5.77 33.44
C TRP A 53 4.52 5.34 32.05
N GLN A 54 5.46 4.77 31.30
CA GLN A 54 5.23 4.30 29.92
C GLN A 54 4.62 2.89 29.93
N PRO A 55 3.66 2.59 29.02
CA PRO A 55 3.20 1.23 28.80
C PRO A 55 4.30 0.38 28.13
N ALA A 56 4.19 -0.95 28.23
CA ALA A 56 4.97 -1.83 27.38
C ALA A 56 4.54 -1.63 25.92
N LEU A 57 5.51 -1.48 25.02
CA LEU A 57 5.24 -1.18 23.61
C LEU A 57 5.79 -2.28 22.71
N ARG A 58 5.02 -2.63 21.66
CA ARG A 58 5.48 -3.38 20.49
C ARG A 58 5.17 -2.58 19.24
N THR A 59 6.07 -2.64 18.26
CA THR A 59 5.84 -2.11 16.91
C THR A 59 5.89 -3.28 15.93
N ALA A 60 4.84 -3.47 15.16
CA ALA A 60 4.77 -4.55 14.18
C ALA A 60 5.79 -4.36 13.05
N GLY A 61 6.31 -5.48 12.55
CA GLY A 61 7.12 -5.49 11.33
C GLY A 61 6.28 -5.19 10.07
N PRO A 62 6.92 -5.04 8.90
CA PRO A 62 6.21 -4.98 7.63
C PRO A 62 5.48 -6.29 7.36
N TRP A 63 4.33 -6.21 6.69
CA TRP A 63 3.46 -7.35 6.37
C TRP A 63 3.13 -7.45 4.86
N HIS A 64 3.90 -6.75 4.03
CA HIS A 64 3.79 -6.71 2.57
C HIS A 64 3.77 -8.08 1.86
N ASP A 65 4.37 -9.11 2.45
CA ASP A 65 4.44 -10.48 1.91
C ASP A 65 3.59 -11.48 2.71
N HIS A 66 2.76 -10.99 3.65
CA HIS A 66 1.90 -11.85 4.44
C HIS A 66 0.93 -12.64 3.53
N PRO A 67 0.82 -13.97 3.66
CA PRO A 67 0.02 -14.79 2.74
C PRO A 67 -1.43 -14.31 2.60
N SER A 68 -2.10 -13.99 3.72
CA SER A 68 -3.46 -13.46 3.71
C SER A 68 -3.59 -12.10 3.00
N TYR A 69 -2.52 -11.29 2.99
CA TYR A 69 -2.53 -10.01 2.28
C TYR A 69 -2.47 -10.24 0.77
N ILE A 70 -1.54 -11.08 0.32
CA ILE A 70 -1.46 -11.46 -1.11
C ILE A 70 -2.75 -12.17 -1.57
N ASP A 71 -3.35 -13.00 -0.72
CA ASP A 71 -4.68 -13.59 -0.97
C ASP A 71 -5.77 -12.53 -1.12
N ALA A 72 -5.82 -11.55 -0.22
CA ALA A 72 -6.80 -10.48 -0.25
C ALA A 72 -6.68 -9.66 -1.54
N LEU A 73 -5.46 -9.27 -1.92
CA LEU A 73 -5.19 -8.56 -3.18
C LEU A 73 -5.62 -9.40 -4.39
N THR A 74 -5.23 -10.67 -4.43
CA THR A 74 -5.60 -11.59 -5.53
C THR A 74 -7.11 -11.71 -5.68
N LYS A 75 -7.84 -11.85 -4.56
CA LYS A 75 -9.30 -11.90 -4.54
C LYS A 75 -9.92 -10.58 -4.99
N SER A 76 -9.38 -9.44 -4.56
CA SER A 76 -9.84 -8.11 -4.98
C SER A 76 -9.73 -7.97 -6.50
N VAL A 77 -8.55 -8.27 -7.06
CA VAL A 77 -8.31 -8.24 -8.52
C VAL A 77 -9.29 -9.14 -9.25
N LYS A 78 -9.39 -10.42 -8.88
CA LYS A 78 -10.27 -11.39 -9.56
C LYS A 78 -11.74 -10.98 -9.48
N LYS A 79 -12.20 -10.56 -8.30
CA LYS A 79 -13.58 -10.10 -8.07
C LYS A 79 -13.89 -8.86 -8.89
N HIS A 80 -12.96 -7.91 -8.96
CA HIS A 80 -13.13 -6.69 -9.74
C HIS A 80 -13.21 -7.00 -11.24
N ILE A 81 -12.22 -7.72 -11.77
CA ILE A 81 -12.16 -8.08 -13.19
C ILE A 81 -13.38 -8.91 -13.62
N SER A 82 -13.89 -9.81 -12.76
CA SER A 82 -15.07 -10.63 -13.08
C SER A 82 -16.37 -9.84 -13.30
N LYS A 83 -16.40 -8.56 -12.92
CA LYS A 83 -17.56 -7.67 -13.09
C LYS A 83 -17.47 -6.81 -14.35
N LEU A 84 -16.36 -6.86 -15.07
CA LEU A 84 -16.16 -6.08 -16.28
C LEU A 84 -16.72 -6.85 -17.47
N ASP A 85 -17.29 -6.13 -18.43
CA ASP A 85 -17.73 -6.68 -19.72
C ASP A 85 -16.55 -6.89 -20.71
N TRP A 86 -15.33 -6.54 -20.27
CA TRP A 86 -14.08 -6.65 -21.01
C TRP A 86 -12.99 -7.23 -20.11
N LYS A 87 -11.93 -7.76 -20.72
CA LYS A 87 -10.81 -8.36 -20.00
C LYS A 87 -9.58 -7.44 -20.12
N PRO A 88 -8.92 -7.07 -19.01
CA PRO A 88 -7.64 -6.36 -19.09
C PRO A 88 -6.58 -7.21 -19.80
N ASP A 89 -5.89 -6.58 -20.75
CA ASP A 89 -4.72 -7.13 -21.43
C ASP A 89 -3.48 -7.09 -20.51
N TYR A 90 -3.46 -6.11 -19.60
CA TYR A 90 -2.35 -5.84 -18.69
C TYR A 90 -2.84 -5.42 -17.30
N LEU A 91 -2.12 -5.82 -16.26
CA LEU A 91 -2.32 -5.37 -14.88
C LEU A 91 -1.09 -4.61 -14.39
N ILE A 92 -1.28 -3.37 -13.95
CA ILE A 92 -0.21 -2.57 -13.33
C ILE A 92 -0.39 -2.58 -11.81
N ALA A 93 0.66 -2.94 -11.09
CA ALA A 93 0.76 -2.74 -9.64
C ALA A 93 1.52 -1.44 -9.37
N SER A 94 0.78 -0.36 -9.15
CA SER A 94 1.30 0.98 -8.92
C SER A 94 1.52 1.23 -7.42
N PHE A 95 2.71 1.70 -7.05
CA PHE A 95 3.05 2.06 -5.66
C PHE A 95 3.40 3.54 -5.58
N HIS A 96 3.19 4.18 -4.43
CA HIS A 96 3.70 5.55 -4.28
C HIS A 96 5.22 5.57 -4.45
N GLY A 97 5.74 6.48 -5.26
CA GLY A 97 7.17 6.62 -5.52
C GLY A 97 7.93 7.13 -4.31
N LEU A 98 9.25 6.94 -4.30
CA LEU A 98 10.16 7.61 -3.38
C LEU A 98 11.38 8.12 -4.16
N PRO A 99 12.06 9.18 -3.67
CA PRO A 99 13.37 9.54 -4.19
C PRO A 99 14.36 8.37 -4.06
N VAL A 100 15.18 8.13 -5.08
CA VAL A 100 16.18 7.04 -5.11
C VAL A 100 17.13 7.08 -3.91
N ALA A 101 17.43 8.28 -3.42
CA ALA A 101 18.27 8.49 -2.24
C ALA A 101 17.77 7.77 -0.97
N TYR A 102 16.46 7.50 -0.84
CA TYR A 102 15.95 6.69 0.27
C TYR A 102 16.43 5.25 0.18
N PHE A 103 16.32 4.65 -1.01
CA PHE A 103 16.82 3.30 -1.26
C PHE A 103 18.34 3.21 -1.07
N GLU A 104 19.10 4.17 -1.58
CA GLU A 104 20.56 4.22 -1.40
C GLU A 104 21.00 4.34 0.07
N LYS A 105 20.15 4.94 0.91
CA LYS A 105 20.36 5.03 2.37
C LYS A 105 19.87 3.79 3.13
N GLY A 106 19.41 2.75 2.42
CA GLY A 106 18.99 1.48 3.00
C GLY A 106 17.51 1.36 3.33
N ASP A 107 16.65 2.26 2.80
CA ASP A 107 15.20 2.10 2.94
C ASP A 107 14.73 0.85 2.14
N PRO A 108 14.06 -0.13 2.79
CA PRO A 108 13.69 -1.39 2.15
C PRO A 108 12.45 -1.29 1.26
N TYR A 109 11.77 -0.13 1.20
CA TYR A 109 10.48 0.05 0.54
C TYR A 109 10.46 -0.48 -0.90
N HIS A 110 11.45 -0.13 -1.72
CA HIS A 110 11.53 -0.60 -3.10
C HIS A 110 11.52 -2.14 -3.19
N CYS A 111 12.30 -2.82 -2.34
CA CYS A 111 12.37 -4.27 -2.31
C CYS A 111 11.05 -4.90 -1.83
N HIS A 112 10.39 -4.27 -0.85
CA HIS A 112 9.08 -4.71 -0.37
C HIS A 112 7.98 -4.57 -1.44
N CYS A 113 7.97 -3.47 -2.19
CA CYS A 113 7.07 -3.27 -3.33
C CYS A 113 7.30 -4.33 -4.41
N ALA A 114 8.55 -4.55 -4.81
CA ALA A 114 8.92 -5.58 -5.78
C ALA A 114 8.50 -6.99 -5.32
N LYS A 115 8.69 -7.33 -4.03
CA LYS A 115 8.24 -8.62 -3.48
C LYS A 115 6.73 -8.76 -3.49
N THR A 116 5.98 -7.72 -3.10
CA THR A 116 4.51 -7.70 -3.14
C THR A 116 4.02 -7.95 -4.57
N ALA A 117 4.55 -7.18 -5.53
CA ALA A 117 4.18 -7.26 -6.93
C ALA A 117 4.48 -8.64 -7.52
N ARG A 118 5.66 -9.21 -7.24
CA ARG A 118 6.03 -10.55 -7.68
C ARG A 118 5.09 -11.63 -7.12
N LEU A 119 4.82 -11.61 -5.81
CA LEU A 119 3.93 -12.60 -5.17
C LEU A 119 2.49 -12.50 -5.70
N LEU A 120 2.01 -11.27 -5.93
CA LEU A 120 0.70 -11.04 -6.54
C LEU A 120 0.65 -11.59 -7.98
N ARG A 121 1.66 -11.28 -8.80
CA ARG A 121 1.79 -11.76 -10.18
C ARG A 121 1.77 -13.30 -10.24
N GLU A 122 2.61 -13.94 -9.44
CA GLU A 122 2.70 -15.41 -9.33
C GLU A 122 1.33 -16.00 -8.96
N LYS A 123 0.64 -15.42 -7.98
CA LYS A 123 -0.65 -15.93 -7.50
C LYS A 123 -1.82 -15.69 -8.47
N LEU A 124 -1.71 -14.68 -9.32
CA LEU A 124 -2.64 -14.43 -10.42
C LEU A 124 -2.36 -15.30 -11.65
N GLY A 125 -1.20 -15.97 -11.70
CA GLY A 125 -0.78 -16.76 -12.87
C GLY A 125 -0.40 -15.88 -14.07
N MET A 126 0.11 -14.68 -13.81
CA MET A 126 0.46 -13.68 -14.82
C MET A 126 1.97 -13.71 -15.15
N SER A 127 2.34 -13.35 -16.37
CA SER A 127 3.74 -13.22 -16.82
C SER A 127 4.20 -11.76 -16.71
N GLU A 128 5.47 -11.50 -16.97
CA GLU A 128 5.99 -10.12 -17.05
C GLU A 128 5.49 -9.37 -18.29
N ASP A 129 4.95 -10.10 -19.27
CA ASP A 129 4.37 -9.52 -20.50
C ASP A 129 2.97 -8.95 -20.30
N ASN A 130 2.31 -9.24 -19.17
CA ASN A 130 0.97 -8.72 -18.85
C ASN A 130 0.84 -8.21 -17.41
N PHE A 131 1.95 -8.09 -16.69
CA PHE A 131 1.99 -7.55 -15.34
C PHE A 131 3.25 -6.72 -15.10
N LYS A 132 3.11 -5.50 -14.55
CA LYS A 132 4.26 -4.62 -14.27
C LYS A 132 4.11 -3.88 -12.95
N LEU A 133 5.21 -3.80 -12.21
CA LEU A 133 5.38 -2.89 -11.07
C LEU A 133 5.68 -1.49 -11.61
N THR A 134 5.01 -0.46 -11.09
CA THR A 134 5.34 0.94 -11.37
C THR A 134 5.26 1.80 -10.12
N PHE A 135 5.77 3.03 -10.21
CA PHE A 135 5.73 4.03 -9.15
C PHE A 135 5.00 5.31 -9.59
N GLN A 136 4.06 5.79 -8.78
CA GLN A 136 3.25 7.01 -8.99
C GLN A 136 3.70 8.17 -8.07
N SER A 137 3.04 9.32 -8.16
CA SER A 137 3.18 10.43 -7.21
C SER A 137 4.62 10.95 -7.04
N ARG A 138 5.21 11.44 -8.14
CA ARG A 138 6.56 12.04 -8.15
C ARG A 138 6.49 13.55 -8.00
N PHE A 139 7.42 14.12 -7.22
CA PHE A 139 7.48 15.57 -6.99
C PHE A 139 8.90 16.11 -7.04
N GLY A 140 9.05 17.30 -7.63
CA GLY A 140 10.31 18.02 -7.70
C GLY A 140 11.36 17.38 -8.63
N PRO A 141 12.59 17.94 -8.65
CA PRO A 141 13.60 17.64 -9.67
C PRO A 141 14.48 16.42 -9.33
N SER A 142 14.30 15.79 -8.17
CA SER A 142 15.12 14.65 -7.75
C SER A 142 14.86 13.42 -8.61
N LYS A 143 15.79 12.45 -8.63
CA LYS A 143 15.53 11.15 -9.24
C LYS A 143 14.64 10.29 -8.34
N TRP A 144 13.57 9.74 -8.90
CA TRP A 144 12.61 8.88 -8.22
C TRP A 144 12.75 7.41 -8.65
N LEU A 145 12.17 6.50 -7.88
CA LEU A 145 12.07 5.09 -8.23
C LEU A 145 11.29 4.92 -9.54
N GLU A 146 11.82 4.06 -10.40
CA GLU A 146 11.31 3.76 -11.74
C GLU A 146 10.89 2.28 -11.82
N PRO A 147 10.00 1.91 -12.75
CA PRO A 147 9.40 2.74 -13.81
C PRO A 147 8.21 3.58 -13.33
N TYR A 148 7.96 4.74 -13.97
CA TYR A 148 6.85 5.63 -13.62
C TYR A 148 5.50 5.14 -14.17
N THR A 149 4.45 5.22 -13.36
CA THR A 149 3.08 4.78 -13.73
C THR A 149 2.56 5.53 -14.95
N GLU A 150 2.61 6.86 -14.95
CA GLU A 150 2.16 7.72 -16.05
C GLU A 150 2.88 7.38 -17.37
N THR A 151 4.22 7.32 -17.34
CA THR A 151 5.04 7.00 -18.52
C THR A 151 4.73 5.59 -19.04
N THR A 152 4.60 4.61 -18.14
CA THR A 152 4.28 3.22 -18.52
C THR A 152 2.90 3.12 -19.17
N LEU A 153 1.90 3.85 -18.67
CA LEU A 153 0.55 3.83 -19.24
C LEU A 153 0.52 4.45 -20.64
N ARG A 154 1.24 5.55 -20.85
CA ARG A 154 1.38 6.16 -22.17
C ARG A 154 2.03 5.20 -23.17
N GLU A 155 3.16 4.59 -22.78
CA GLU A 155 3.86 3.59 -23.60
C GLU A 155 2.96 2.39 -23.97
N LEU A 156 2.15 1.91 -23.03
CA LEU A 156 1.22 0.79 -23.28
C LEU A 156 0.09 1.19 -24.25
N GLY A 157 -0.48 2.40 -24.10
CA GLY A 157 -1.48 2.91 -25.05
C GLY A 157 -0.90 3.04 -26.47
N GLU A 158 0.29 3.65 -26.59
CA GLU A 158 0.99 3.82 -27.86
C GLU A 158 1.39 2.49 -28.51
N ALA A 159 1.69 1.47 -27.69
CA ALA A 159 1.97 0.11 -28.13
C ALA A 159 0.71 -0.68 -28.56
N GLY A 160 -0.48 -0.09 -28.44
CA GLY A 160 -1.74 -0.66 -28.91
C GLY A 160 -2.47 -1.55 -27.91
N TYR A 161 -2.05 -1.60 -26.64
CA TYR A 161 -2.84 -2.25 -25.59
C TYR A 161 -4.14 -1.47 -25.39
N LYS A 162 -5.27 -2.18 -25.33
CA LYS A 162 -6.60 -1.55 -25.31
C LYS A 162 -7.22 -1.52 -23.93
N ASN A 163 -6.91 -2.50 -23.10
CA ASN A 163 -7.59 -2.74 -21.84
C ASN A 163 -6.60 -2.85 -20.69
N ILE A 164 -6.62 -1.92 -19.74
CA ILE A 164 -5.70 -1.90 -18.60
C ILE A 164 -6.46 -1.92 -17.28
N ALA A 165 -5.95 -2.69 -16.33
CA ALA A 165 -6.31 -2.58 -14.92
C ALA A 165 -5.11 -2.07 -14.12
N VAL A 166 -5.37 -1.22 -13.12
CA VAL A 166 -4.35 -0.75 -12.17
C VAL A 166 -4.79 -1.10 -10.75
N ILE A 167 -3.88 -1.64 -9.95
CA ILE A 167 -4.04 -1.84 -8.50
C ILE A 167 -2.98 -1.04 -7.75
N THR A 168 -3.28 -0.63 -6.52
CA THR A 168 -2.39 0.18 -5.66
C THR A 168 -2.01 -0.53 -4.35
N PRO A 169 -1.17 -1.58 -4.35
CA PRO A 169 -0.90 -2.41 -3.17
C PRO A 169 -0.04 -1.75 -2.08
N GLY A 170 0.28 -0.46 -2.24
CA GLY A 170 0.88 0.37 -1.19
C GLY A 170 -0.14 0.90 -0.19
N PHE A 171 -1.43 0.87 -0.53
CA PHE A 171 -2.53 1.42 0.27
C PHE A 171 -3.54 0.33 0.60
N ILE A 172 -3.97 0.27 1.87
CA ILE A 172 -5.03 -0.66 2.29
C ILE A 172 -6.44 -0.07 2.09
N SER A 173 -6.56 1.26 2.09
CA SER A 173 -7.81 1.99 1.90
C SER A 173 -7.66 3.03 0.80
N ASP A 174 -8.76 3.35 0.11
CA ASP A 174 -8.76 4.38 -0.91
C ASP A 174 -8.46 5.77 -0.33
N CYS A 175 -7.71 6.55 -1.10
CA CYS A 175 -7.23 7.89 -0.76
C CYS A 175 -7.12 8.73 -2.03
N VAL A 176 -6.61 9.96 -1.91
CA VAL A 176 -6.48 10.87 -3.06
C VAL A 176 -5.61 10.26 -4.17
N GLU A 177 -4.53 9.57 -3.78
CA GLU A 177 -3.61 8.92 -4.71
C GLU A 177 -4.24 7.75 -5.48
N THR A 178 -5.35 7.16 -4.99
CA THR A 178 -6.05 6.07 -5.69
C THR A 178 -7.25 6.57 -6.47
N LEU A 179 -8.02 7.49 -5.90
CA LEU A 179 -9.27 7.99 -6.48
C LEU A 179 -9.07 9.11 -7.49
N GLU A 180 -8.03 9.91 -7.36
CA GLU A 180 -7.75 11.04 -8.26
C GLU A 180 -6.59 10.68 -9.19
N GLU A 181 -5.38 10.47 -8.65
CA GLU A 181 -4.20 10.23 -9.49
C GLU A 181 -4.34 8.98 -10.36
N ILE A 182 -4.87 7.87 -9.83
CA ILE A 182 -5.00 6.63 -10.61
C ILE A 182 -6.33 6.56 -11.36
N ALA A 183 -7.47 6.76 -10.69
CA ALA A 183 -8.77 6.58 -11.34
C ALA A 183 -9.13 7.68 -12.35
N ILE A 184 -8.51 8.86 -12.26
CA ILE A 184 -8.76 9.99 -13.17
C ILE A 184 -7.51 10.27 -14.02
N GLU A 185 -6.41 10.74 -13.45
CA GLU A 185 -5.27 11.25 -14.25
C GLU A 185 -4.55 10.13 -15.04
N ALA A 186 -4.29 8.99 -14.40
CA ALA A 186 -3.65 7.85 -15.04
C ALA A 186 -4.57 7.22 -16.10
N ARG A 187 -5.89 7.23 -15.86
CA ARG A 187 -6.90 6.83 -16.83
C ARG A 187 -6.84 7.73 -18.07
N GLU A 188 -6.87 9.04 -17.88
CA GLU A 188 -6.79 10.02 -18.97
C GLU A 188 -5.53 9.81 -19.80
N THR A 189 -4.38 9.67 -19.14
CA THR A 189 -3.08 9.41 -19.80
C THR A 189 -3.15 8.18 -20.73
N PHE A 190 -3.76 7.08 -20.28
CA PHE A 190 -3.86 5.85 -21.08
C PHE A 190 -4.83 6.00 -22.25
N ILE A 191 -5.99 6.63 -22.03
CA ILE A 191 -7.00 6.83 -23.08
C ILE A 191 -6.48 7.79 -24.17
N GLU A 192 -5.81 8.88 -23.79
CA GLU A 192 -5.20 9.82 -24.73
C GLU A 192 -4.09 9.18 -25.57
N ALA A 193 -3.38 8.20 -25.01
CA ALA A 193 -2.35 7.44 -25.71
C ALA A 193 -2.90 6.38 -26.69
N GLY A 194 -4.22 6.22 -26.80
CA GLY A 194 -4.86 5.28 -27.74
C GLY A 194 -5.45 4.02 -27.10
N GLY A 195 -5.45 3.94 -25.77
CA GLY A 195 -6.19 2.95 -25.00
C GLY A 195 -7.71 3.11 -25.08
N GLU A 196 -8.46 2.06 -24.73
CA GLU A 196 -9.93 2.07 -24.82
C GLU A 196 -10.60 1.91 -23.46
N ASN A 197 -10.18 0.90 -22.69
CA ASN A 197 -10.74 0.60 -21.38
C ASN A 197 -9.69 0.68 -20.29
N PHE A 198 -10.04 1.37 -19.21
CA PHE A 198 -9.21 1.51 -18.03
C PHE A 198 -10.05 1.25 -16.78
N THR A 199 -9.48 0.55 -15.81
CA THR A 199 -10.12 0.39 -14.51
C THR A 199 -9.13 0.39 -13.36
N THR A 200 -9.54 0.96 -12.24
CA THR A 200 -8.81 0.87 -10.98
C THR A 200 -9.43 -0.24 -10.13
N VAL A 201 -8.61 -1.20 -9.71
CA VAL A 201 -9.00 -2.19 -8.71
C VAL A 201 -9.07 -1.46 -7.37
N PRO A 202 -10.22 -1.46 -6.67
CA PRO A 202 -10.35 -0.75 -5.41
C PRO A 202 -9.40 -1.31 -4.36
N CYS A 203 -8.95 -0.43 -3.46
CA CYS A 203 -8.25 -0.84 -2.26
C CYS A 203 -9.06 -1.85 -1.44
N LEU A 204 -8.39 -2.55 -0.52
CA LEU A 204 -9.06 -3.56 0.30
C LEU A 204 -10.15 -2.96 1.19
N ASN A 205 -10.03 -1.68 1.57
CA ASN A 205 -11.01 -0.93 2.35
C ASN A 205 -11.51 -1.76 3.55
N SER A 206 -12.82 -1.74 3.80
CA SER A 206 -13.50 -2.55 4.83
C SER A 206 -13.93 -3.94 4.35
N SER A 207 -13.28 -4.49 3.31
CA SER A 207 -13.59 -5.85 2.84
C SER A 207 -13.42 -6.90 3.95
N PRO A 208 -14.19 -8.00 3.92
CA PRO A 208 -14.02 -9.09 4.87
C PRO A 208 -12.58 -9.65 4.91
N GLU A 209 -11.90 -9.68 3.76
CA GLU A 209 -10.49 -10.08 3.64
C GLU A 209 -9.55 -9.11 4.37
N SER A 210 -9.77 -7.80 4.23
CA SER A 210 -9.01 -6.74 4.92
C SER A 210 -9.15 -6.86 6.44
N VAL A 211 -10.39 -6.95 6.93
CA VAL A 211 -10.69 -7.06 8.36
C VAL A 211 -10.07 -8.33 8.94
N LYS A 212 -10.18 -9.46 8.21
CA LYS A 212 -9.56 -10.73 8.63
C LYS A 212 -8.03 -10.61 8.71
N LEU A 213 -7.39 -9.97 7.72
CA LEU A 213 -5.95 -9.72 7.74
C LEU A 213 -5.54 -8.90 8.96
N LEU A 214 -6.20 -7.77 9.20
CA LEU A 214 -5.88 -6.88 10.33
C LEU A 214 -6.07 -7.60 11.68
N ALA A 215 -7.12 -8.41 11.82
CA ALA A 215 -7.32 -9.24 13.00
C ALA A 215 -6.18 -10.25 13.20
N GLN A 216 -5.73 -10.92 12.12
CA GLN A 216 -4.60 -11.86 12.19
C GLN A 216 -3.30 -11.16 12.61
N LEU A 217 -3.01 -9.98 12.04
CA LEU A 217 -1.85 -9.18 12.43
C LEU A 217 -1.94 -8.75 13.91
N ALA A 218 -3.11 -8.28 14.35
CA ALA A 218 -3.34 -7.90 15.73
C ALA A 218 -3.15 -9.08 16.70
N HIS A 219 -3.71 -10.24 16.41
CA HIS A 219 -3.54 -11.44 17.24
C HIS A 219 -2.07 -11.88 17.31
N ALA A 220 -1.34 -11.83 16.20
CA ALA A 220 0.09 -12.18 16.18
C ALA A 220 0.92 -11.23 17.06
N GLU A 221 0.68 -9.92 16.95
CA GLU A 221 1.43 -8.90 17.68
C GLU A 221 1.07 -8.85 19.19
N LEU A 222 -0.17 -9.19 19.52
CA LEU A 222 -0.65 -9.28 20.90
C LEU A 222 -0.37 -10.64 21.56
N ALA A 223 0.20 -11.61 20.82
CA ALA A 223 0.50 -12.93 21.35
C ALA A 223 1.38 -12.83 22.61
N GLY A 224 0.99 -13.56 23.66
CA GLY A 224 1.63 -13.52 24.98
C GLY A 224 1.26 -12.33 25.86
N TRP A 225 0.43 -11.39 25.39
CA TRP A 225 -0.22 -10.35 26.21
C TRP A 225 -1.69 -10.67 26.47
N ILE A 226 -2.36 -11.24 25.47
CA ILE A 226 -3.74 -11.72 25.57
C ILE A 226 -3.78 -13.24 25.80
N ALA A 227 -4.74 -13.68 26.60
CA ALA A 227 -4.96 -15.09 26.97
C ALA A 227 -5.74 -15.85 25.89
#